data_AF-A0AAP1UYH3-F1
#
_entry.id   AF-A0AAP1UYH3-F1
#
_cell.length_a   1.000
_cell.length_b   1.000
_cell.length_c   1.000
_cell.angle_alpha   90.00
_cell.angle_beta   90.00
_cell.angle_gamma   90.00
#
_symmetry.space_group_name_H-M   'P 1'
#
loop_
_entity.id
_entity.type
_entity.pdbx_description
1 polymer ?
#
loop_
_entity_poly.entity_id
_entity_poly.type
_entity_poly.pdbx_seq_one_letter_code
_entity_poly.pdbx_strand_id
1 'polypeptide(L)'
;MLKLTTRETVVLGLISRGLTDREIAAELSVSVYTARKHRENLLNKFGFRKSAELTMRYFALFPDVLKKTVFGIVPTRSRRANAKS
;
A
#
# COMPACT_ATOMS: atom_id res chain seq x y z
N MET A 1 -8.04 8.14 -18.32
CA MET A 1 -7.66 6.94 -17.54
C MET A 1 -6.36 7.24 -16.80
N LEU A 2 -6.35 7.18 -15.47
CA LEU A 2 -5.11 7.34 -14.69
C LEU A 2 -4.22 6.12 -14.95
N LYS A 3 -3.17 6.30 -15.76
CA LYS A 3 -2.21 5.24 -16.09
C LYS A 3 -1.21 5.12 -14.94
N LEU A 4 -1.26 4.01 -14.21
CA LEU A 4 -0.25 3.68 -13.21
C LEU A 4 1.04 3.27 -13.92
N THR A 5 2.17 3.79 -13.44
CA THR A 5 3.48 3.29 -13.82
C THR A 5 3.72 1.93 -13.16
N THR A 6 4.66 1.15 -13.69
CA THR A 6 5.04 -0.14 -13.12
C THR A 6 5.40 -0.03 -11.64
N ARG A 7 6.18 1.00 -11.26
CA ARG A 7 6.58 1.23 -9.86
C ARG A 7 5.41 1.59 -8.97
N GLU A 8 4.49 2.43 -9.43
CA GLU A 8 3.27 2.78 -8.69
C GLU A 8 2.38 1.55 -8.45
N THR A 9 2.22 0.67 -9.46
CA THR A 9 1.45 -0.57 -9.32
C THR A 9 2.07 -1.52 -8.30
N VAL A 10 3.40 -1.65 -8.29
CA VAL A 10 4.11 -2.48 -7.30
C VAL A 10 3.90 -1.92 -5.90
N VAL A 11 4.13 -0.61 -5.70
CA VAL A 11 3.92 0.05 -4.40
C VAL A 11 2.47 -0.12 -3.93
N LEU A 12 1.49 0.04 -4.84
CA LEU A 12 0.07 -0.15 -4.53
C LEU A 12 -0.24 -1.58 -4.06
N GLY A 13 0.38 -2.59 -4.68
CA GLY A 13 0.26 -3.98 -4.27
C GLY A 13 0.92 -4.30 -2.92
N LEU A 14 2.02 -3.63 -2.59
CA LEU A 14 2.65 -3.77 -1.27
C LEU A 14 1.82 -3.10 -0.17
N ILE A 15 1.23 -1.94 -0.46
CA ILE A 15 0.29 -1.26 0.44
C ILE A 15 -0.96 -2.11 0.67
N SER A 16 -1.51 -2.75 -0.37
CA SER A 16 -2.69 -3.60 -0.22
C SER A 16 -2.45 -4.86 0.62
N ARG A 17 -1.21 -5.35 0.65
CA ARG A 17 -0.75 -6.41 1.56
C ARG A 17 -0.54 -5.95 3.01
N GLY A 18 -0.67 -4.64 3.28
CA GLY A 18 -0.53 -4.08 4.63
C GLY A 18 0.91 -3.80 5.05
N LEU A 19 1.87 -3.75 4.11
CA LEU A 19 3.25 -3.43 4.43
C LEU A 19 3.40 -1.95 4.86
N THR A 20 4.28 -1.72 5.82
CA THR A 20 4.69 -0.38 6.27
C THR A 20 5.67 0.25 5.30
N ASP A 21 5.86 1.58 5.37
CA ASP A 21 6.79 2.29 4.49
C ASP A 21 8.25 1.78 4.62
N ARG A 22 8.61 1.21 5.79
CA ARG A 22 9.92 0.55 6.02
C ARG A 22 10.03 -0.78 5.29
N GLU A 23 8.99 -1.61 5.33
CA GLU A 23 8.95 -2.90 4.63
C GLU A 23 8.90 -2.69 3.12
N ILE A 24 8.12 -1.70 2.66
CA ILE A 24 8.10 -1.29 1.24
C ILE A 24 9.48 -0.82 0.79
N ALA A 25 10.18 -0.05 1.63
CA ALA A 25 11.53 0.41 1.33
C ALA A 25 12.53 -0.74 1.21
N ALA A 26 12.45 -1.73 2.11
CA ALA A 26 13.26 -2.94 2.07
C ALA A 26 12.98 -3.78 0.81
N GLU A 27 11.71 -4.01 0.49
CA GLU A 27 11.30 -4.80 -0.68
C GLU A 27 11.71 -4.17 -2.01
N LEU A 28 11.71 -2.84 -2.07
CA LEU A 28 12.05 -2.09 -3.29
C LEU A 28 13.52 -1.67 -3.35
N SER A 29 14.33 -1.98 -2.33
CA SER A 29 15.71 -1.50 -2.16
C SER A 29 15.83 0.02 -2.31
N VAL A 30 14.90 0.77 -1.71
CA VAL A 30 14.87 2.24 -1.71
C VAL A 30 14.92 2.79 -0.29
N SER A 31 15.13 4.10 -0.15
CA SER A 31 15.02 4.74 1.17
C SER A 31 13.57 4.76 1.68
N VAL A 32 13.40 4.78 3.00
CA VAL A 32 12.07 4.94 3.64
C VAL A 32 11.40 6.25 3.21
N TYR A 33 12.19 7.31 3.02
CA TYR A 33 11.71 8.58 2.48
C TYR A 33 11.15 8.42 1.07
N THR A 34 11.84 7.68 0.20
CA THR A 34 11.41 7.39 -1.18
C THR A 34 10.12 6.56 -1.19
N ALA A 35 10.02 5.54 -0.33
CA ALA A 35 8.79 4.74 -0.19
C ALA A 35 7.59 5.59 0.25
N ARG A 36 7.79 6.46 1.25
CA ARG A 36 6.77 7.42 1.68
C ARG A 36 6.37 8.36 0.54
N LYS A 37 7.35 8.86 -0.23
CA LYS A 37 7.07 9.73 -1.38
C LYS A 37 6.26 9.02 -2.46
N HIS A 38 6.56 7.76 -2.76
CA HIS A 38 5.76 6.97 -3.70
C HIS A 38 4.30 6.82 -3.24
N ARG A 39 4.09 6.61 -1.94
CA ARG A 39 2.75 6.54 -1.34
C ARG A 39 2.01 7.88 -1.40
N GLU A 40 2.67 8.99 -1.09
CA GLU A 40 2.09 10.33 -1.22
C GLU A 40 1.74 10.65 -2.68
N ASN A 41 2.60 10.30 -3.63
CA ASN A 41 2.33 10.49 -5.06
C ASN A 41 1.12 9.66 -5.51
N LEU A 42 1.00 8.42 -5.05
CA LEU A 42 -0.18 7.57 -5.29
C LEU A 42 -1.46 8.23 -4.73
N LEU A 43 -1.43 8.69 -3.47
CA LEU A 43 -2.56 9.37 -2.84
C LEU A 43 -2.99 10.61 -3.64
N ASN A 44 -2.03 11.47 -3.98
CA ASN A 44 -2.29 12.68 -4.76
C ASN A 44 -2.85 12.36 -6.15
N LYS A 45 -2.31 11.32 -6.81
CA LYS A 45 -2.74 10.88 -8.14
C LYS A 45 -4.17 10.34 -8.15
N PHE A 46 -4.61 9.72 -7.06
CA PHE A 46 -5.98 9.24 -6.90
C PHE A 46 -6.92 10.24 -6.21
N GLY A 47 -6.41 11.37 -5.70
CA GLY A 47 -7.18 12.32 -4.89
C GLY A 47 -7.58 11.76 -3.52
N PHE A 48 -6.84 10.76 -3.02
CA PHE A 48 -7.12 10.07 -1.78
C PHE A 48 -6.38 10.71 -0.61
N ARG A 49 -6.96 10.60 0.58
CA ARG A 49 -6.35 11.11 1.81
C ARG A 49 -5.77 10.00 2.68
N LYS A 50 -6.22 8.76 2.50
CA LYS A 50 -5.92 7.65 3.42
C LYS A 50 -5.33 6.43 2.74
N SER A 51 -4.51 5.75 3.54
CA SER A 51 -3.88 4.45 3.25
C SER A 51 -4.87 3.42 2.70
N ALA A 52 -5.97 3.29 3.43
CA ALA A 52 -7.03 2.35 3.17
C ALA A 52 -7.72 2.56 1.83
N GLU A 53 -7.82 3.80 1.35
CA GLU A 53 -8.46 4.11 0.07
C GLU A 53 -7.63 3.52 -1.10
N LEU A 54 -6.29 3.55 -1.00
CA LEU A 54 -5.41 2.90 -1.96
C LEU A 54 -5.59 1.37 -1.94
N THR A 55 -5.71 0.78 -0.75
CA THR A 55 -5.96 -0.66 -0.60
C THR A 55 -7.29 -1.06 -1.23
N MET A 56 -8.38 -0.32 -0.97
CA MET A 56 -9.68 -0.57 -1.61
C MET A 56 -9.60 -0.40 -3.12
N ARG A 57 -8.88 0.62 -3.60
CA ARG A 57 -8.68 0.86 -5.03
C ARG A 57 -7.91 -0.29 -5.70
N TYR A 58 -6.93 -0.87 -5.03
CA TYR A 58 -6.22 -2.05 -5.52
C TYR A 58 -7.17 -3.22 -5.75
N PHE A 59 -8.02 -3.55 -4.77
CA PHE A 59 -8.99 -4.64 -4.91
C PHE A 59 -10.03 -4.38 -6.00
N ALA A 60 -10.44 -3.12 -6.20
CA ALA A 60 -11.34 -2.76 -7.29
C ALA A 60 -10.69 -2.89 -8.68
N LEU A 61 -9.38 -2.63 -8.79
CA LEU A 61 -8.63 -2.78 -10.04
C LEU A 61 -8.24 -4.24 -10.34
N PHE A 62 -8.07 -5.04 -9.30
CA PHE A 62 -7.64 -6.43 -9.42
C PHE A 62 -8.56 -7.35 -8.59
N PRO A 63 -9.78 -7.63 -9.08
CA PRO A 63 -10.73 -8.49 -8.39
C PRO A 63 -10.24 -9.95 -8.28
N ASP A 64 -9.46 -10.43 -9.24
CA ASP A 64 -8.98 -11.82 -9.27
C ASP A 64 -7.90 -12.12 -8.21
N VAL A 65 -7.25 -11.10 -7.64
CA VAL A 65 -6.24 -11.29 -6.58
C VAL A 65 -6.90 -11.80 -5.29
N LEU A 66 -8.18 -11.50 -5.08
CA LEU A 66 -8.94 -12.02 -3.94
C LEU A 66 -9.06 -13.55 -4.00
N LYS A 67 -9.26 -14.13 -5.19
CA LYS A 67 -9.39 -15.60 -5.36
C LYS A 67 -8.14 -16.36 -4.91
N LYS A 68 -6.96 -15.73 -4.98
CA LYS A 68 -5.67 -16.29 -4.55
C LYS A 68 -5.29 -15.98 -3.11
N THR A 69 -5.82 -14.90 -2.53
CA THR A 69 -5.32 -14.33 -1.26
C THR A 69 -6.19 -14.69 -0.05
N VAL A 70 -7.47 -15.03 -0.25
CA VAL A 70 -8.42 -15.40 0.82
C VAL A 70 -7.95 -16.60 1.66
N PHE A 71 -6.97 -17.38 1.17
CA PHE A 71 -6.44 -18.56 1.86
C PHE A 71 -5.25 -18.36 2.82
N GLY A 72 -4.79 -17.14 3.14
CA GLY A 72 -3.71 -17.10 4.16
C GLY A 72 -3.18 -15.82 4.80
N ILE A 73 -3.42 -14.60 4.31
CA ILE A 73 -2.64 -13.45 4.84
C ILE A 73 -3.44 -12.15 4.85
N VAL A 74 -4.25 -11.96 5.90
CA VAL A 74 -4.52 -10.62 6.44
C VAL A 74 -4.12 -10.65 7.91
N PRO A 75 -2.87 -10.33 8.26
CA PRO A 75 -2.57 -10.03 9.64
C PRO A 75 -3.22 -8.68 9.92
N THR A 76 -4.36 -8.70 10.62
CA THR A 76 -4.82 -7.54 11.38
C THR A 76 -3.74 -7.20 12.41
N ARG A 77 -2.74 -6.42 12.01
CA ARG A 77 -1.79 -5.82 12.95
C ARG A 77 -2.48 -4.63 13.60
N SER A 78 -3.24 -4.95 14.65
CA SER A 78 -3.54 -3.99 15.71
C SER A 78 -2.21 -3.40 16.21
N ARG A 79 -2.01 -2.10 15.97
CA ARG A 79 -1.09 -1.29 16.77
C ARG A 79 -1.77 0.02 17.12
N ARG A 80 -2.66 -0.05 18.11
CA ARG A 80 -2.64 0.96 19.18
C ARG A 80 -1.35 0.71 19.97
N ALA A 81 -0.37 1.60 19.85
CA ALA A 81 0.67 1.87 20.85
C ALA A 81 1.61 2.96 20.33
N ASN A 82 1.28 4.23 20.58
CA ASN A 82 2.13 5.01 21.46
C ASN A 82 1.31 6.14 22.09
N ALA A 83 0.94 5.91 23.35
CA ALA A 83 0.52 6.97 24.26
C ALA A 83 1.79 7.63 24.80
N LYS A 84 1.73 8.97 24.91
CA LYS A 84 2.52 9.84 25.80
C LYS A 84 4.00 9.51 26.03
N SER A 85 4.85 10.46 25.66
CA SER A 85 5.73 11.17 26.62
C SER A 85 5.90 12.59 26.12
#